data_AF-A7IC50-F1
#
_entry.id   AF-A7IC50-F1
#
_cell.length_a   1.000
_cell.length_b   1.000
_cell.length_c   1.000
_cell.angle_alpha   90.00
_cell.angle_beta   90.00
_cell.angle_gamma   90.00
#
_symmetry.space_group_name_H-M   'P 1'
#
loop_
_entity.id
_entity.type
_entity.pdbx_description
1 polymer ?
#
loop_
_entity_poly.entity_id
_entity_poly.type
_entity_poly.pdbx_seq_one_letter_code
_entity_poly.pdbx_strand_id
1 'polypeptide(L)'
;MIQRVATVAFEGVDARPVDVQVHVAAGLPAFTIVGLPDKAVSEARERVRAALIASGLALPARRITVNLAPADLPKEGSHYDLPIALGLMAAIGAIPSDALGGFTVVGELALDGAIAAVAGVLPAAIGANARGHGLICPAACGAEAAWASPDMEILAPQSLIQLANHMTGRQVMGRPEPRMKAQVEAMLDLKDVKGQETAKRALEVAAAGGHNLLFIGPPGAGKSMLAQRLPSILPSLSPAEMLDVSMIASVAGSIEDGALMDRRPFRAPHHSASMAAMVGGGAKAKPGEVSLAHNGVLFLDELPEFSPQVLDSLRQPLETGEVLIARANHRVTYPSRFQLIAAMNPCRCGRAGEPGFTCKRGARCADEYQARLSGPFLDRIDIHLEVPAVSASDLVLPAPTEGSREVAARVAMARDIQMERYAALGRRDVRTNAEASGPLLDQVATPDAGGAALLRDAADAMRLSARGYHRVLKVARTLADLDGADGVGRRHLAEALAYRAAAERPRAAA
;
A
#
# COMPACT_ATOMS: atom_id res chain seq x y z
N MET A 1 -9.34 2.35 44.63
CA MET A 1 -8.71 1.33 43.76
C MET A 1 -8.59 1.90 42.35
N ILE A 2 -7.50 1.61 41.64
CA ILE A 2 -7.31 2.04 40.24
C ILE A 2 -7.32 0.77 39.40
N GLN A 3 -8.19 0.71 38.39
CA GLN A 3 -8.18 -0.35 37.40
C GLN A 3 -7.33 0.07 36.22
N ARG A 4 -6.55 -0.87 35.67
CA ARG A 4 -5.69 -0.63 34.51
C ARG A 4 -6.13 -1.54 33.37
N VAL A 5 -6.28 -0.97 32.19
CA VAL A 5 -6.61 -1.70 30.97
C VAL A 5 -5.63 -1.27 29.89
N ALA A 6 -4.88 -2.23 29.34
CA ALA A 6 -3.96 -1.93 28.25
C ALA A 6 -4.73 -1.71 26.95
N THR A 7 -4.32 -0.72 26.18
CA THR A 7 -4.82 -0.40 24.85
C THR A 7 -3.66 0.14 24.00
N VAL A 8 -3.94 0.71 22.83
CA VAL A 8 -2.93 1.27 21.93
C VAL A 8 -3.34 2.61 21.36
N ALA A 9 -2.35 3.42 21.02
CA ALA A 9 -2.49 4.53 20.08
C ALA A 9 -1.72 4.18 18.80
N PHE A 10 -2.16 4.73 17.67
CA PHE A 10 -1.54 4.46 16.37
C PHE A 10 -0.59 5.59 15.98
N GLU A 11 0.63 5.23 15.62
CA GLU A 11 1.63 6.10 15.02
C GLU A 11 1.96 5.53 13.63
N GLY A 12 1.11 5.84 12.65
CA GLY A 12 1.15 5.17 11.35
C GLY A 12 0.66 3.74 11.43
N VAL A 13 1.50 2.81 10.97
CA VAL A 13 1.24 1.36 11.08
C VAL A 13 1.65 0.79 12.44
N ASP A 14 2.37 1.55 13.27
CA ASP A 14 2.86 1.09 14.56
C ASP A 14 1.81 1.31 15.67
N ALA A 15 1.59 0.26 16.47
CA ALA A 15 0.73 0.32 17.65
C ALA A 15 1.57 0.60 18.91
N ARG A 16 1.44 1.81 19.46
CA ARG A 16 2.13 2.25 20.67
C ARG A 16 1.29 1.92 21.91
N PRO A 17 1.88 1.35 22.98
CA PRO A 17 1.13 0.97 24.17
C PRO A 17 0.56 2.19 24.88
N VAL A 18 -0.69 2.09 25.32
CA VAL A 18 -1.39 3.06 26.15
C VAL A 18 -2.06 2.34 27.32
N ASP A 19 -1.98 2.91 28.51
CA ASP A 19 -2.69 2.43 29.69
C ASP A 19 -3.89 3.31 29.99
N VAL A 20 -5.09 2.70 29.98
CA VAL A 20 -6.31 3.31 30.49
C VAL A 20 -6.40 3.04 31.98
N GLN A 21 -6.32 4.10 32.78
CA GLN A 21 -6.38 4.02 34.23
C GLN A 21 -7.72 4.58 34.70
N VAL A 22 -8.58 3.72 35.24
CA VAL A 22 -9.90 4.10 35.73
C VAL A 22 -9.87 4.19 37.25
N HIS A 23 -10.19 5.37 37.77
CA HIS A 23 -10.29 5.62 39.20
C HIS A 23 -11.72 6.07 39.57
N VAL A 24 -12.33 5.36 40.52
CA VAL A 24 -13.64 5.68 41.07
C VAL A 24 -13.46 6.09 42.54
N ALA A 25 -13.77 7.34 42.84
CA ALA A 25 -13.59 7.95 44.17
C ALA A 25 -14.91 8.53 44.71
N ALA A 26 -14.98 8.69 46.05
CA ALA A 26 -16.07 9.43 46.68
C ALA A 26 -16.02 10.92 46.29
N GLY A 27 -17.19 11.54 46.12
CA GLY A 27 -17.32 12.96 45.74
C GLY A 27 -18.53 13.20 44.83
N LEU A 28 -18.69 14.45 44.40
CA LEU A 28 -19.75 14.82 43.46
C LEU A 28 -19.64 14.01 42.14
N PRO A 29 -20.76 13.55 41.56
CA PRO A 29 -20.75 12.81 40.30
C PRO A 29 -20.08 13.63 39.19
N ALA A 30 -18.99 13.09 38.65
CA ALA A 30 -18.27 13.67 37.52
C ALA A 30 -17.59 12.56 36.72
N PHE A 31 -17.53 12.71 35.40
CA PHE A 31 -16.78 11.83 34.52
C PHE A 31 -15.77 12.67 33.75
N THR A 32 -14.49 12.49 34.05
CA THR A 32 -13.39 13.24 33.41
C THR A 32 -12.42 12.29 32.71
N ILE A 33 -12.04 12.63 31.49
CA ILE A 33 -11.01 11.93 30.71
C ILE A 33 -9.82 12.89 30.55
N VAL A 34 -8.61 12.42 30.86
CA VAL A 34 -7.35 13.19 30.78
C VAL A 34 -6.27 12.37 30.06
N GLY A 35 -5.22 13.05 29.55
CA GLY A 35 -4.13 12.42 28.79
C GLY A 35 -4.19 12.67 27.28
N LEU A 36 -4.39 13.93 26.89
CA LEU A 36 -4.51 14.39 25.49
C LEU A 36 -5.56 13.65 24.64
N PRO A 37 -6.83 13.54 25.09
CA PRO A 37 -7.89 12.99 24.27
C PRO A 37 -8.29 13.95 23.15
N ASP A 38 -8.51 13.43 21.94
CA ASP A 38 -9.20 14.17 20.90
C ASP A 38 -10.70 14.35 21.23
N LYS A 39 -11.44 15.01 20.32
CA LYS A 39 -12.88 15.21 20.50
C LYS A 39 -13.64 13.87 20.59
N ALA A 40 -13.28 12.88 19.77
CA ALA A 40 -13.96 11.59 19.75
C ALA A 40 -13.75 10.83 21.07
N VAL A 41 -12.52 10.83 21.61
CA VAL A 41 -12.19 10.24 22.91
C VAL A 41 -12.87 11.01 24.05
N SER A 42 -12.96 12.33 23.97
CA SER A 42 -13.67 13.13 24.99
C SER A 42 -15.16 12.83 25.04
N GLU A 43 -15.77 12.52 23.89
CA GLU A 43 -17.17 12.11 23.76
C GLU A 43 -17.42 10.65 24.21
N ALA A 44 -16.37 9.84 24.41
CA ALA A 44 -16.47 8.47 24.91
C ALA A 44 -17.24 8.40 26.23
N ARG A 45 -17.19 9.44 27.06
CA ARG A 45 -17.93 9.50 28.34
C ARG A 45 -19.43 9.30 28.18
N GLU A 46 -20.03 9.82 27.10
CA GLU A 46 -21.47 9.72 26.86
C GLU A 46 -21.80 8.35 26.25
N ARG A 47 -20.99 7.87 25.31
CA ARG A 47 -21.15 6.56 24.67
C ARG A 47 -21.00 5.41 25.67
N VAL A 48 -19.94 5.44 26.49
CA VAL A 48 -19.70 4.46 27.57
C VAL A 48 -20.85 4.47 28.58
N ARG A 49 -21.34 5.64 28.99
CA ARG A 49 -22.48 5.75 29.91
C ARG A 49 -23.72 5.08 29.31
N ALA A 50 -24.08 5.42 28.08
CA ALA A 50 -25.26 4.87 27.41
C ALA A 50 -25.13 3.34 27.23
N ALA A 51 -23.99 2.87 26.74
CA ALA A 51 -23.71 1.46 26.51
C ALA A 51 -23.80 0.61 27.80
N LEU A 52 -23.29 1.12 28.92
CA LEU A 52 -23.39 0.45 30.21
C LEU A 52 -24.84 0.37 30.71
N ILE A 53 -25.59 1.47 30.58
CA ILE A 53 -27.02 1.50 30.96
C ILE A 53 -27.82 0.52 30.11
N ALA A 54 -27.61 0.50 28.78
CA ALA A 54 -28.24 -0.44 27.86
C ALA A 54 -27.87 -1.89 28.19
N SER A 55 -26.66 -2.11 28.72
CA SER A 55 -26.20 -3.42 29.19
C SER A 55 -26.71 -3.80 30.59
N GLY A 56 -27.62 -3.01 31.18
CA GLY A 56 -28.20 -3.28 32.50
C GLY A 56 -27.30 -2.89 33.68
N LEU A 57 -26.24 -2.10 33.45
CA LEU A 57 -25.32 -1.64 34.48
C LEU A 57 -25.60 -0.18 34.85
N ALA A 58 -25.80 0.07 36.14
CA ALA A 58 -25.93 1.42 36.67
C ALA A 58 -24.56 2.01 37.04
N LEU A 59 -24.27 3.22 36.56
CA LEU A 59 -23.08 3.94 36.99
C LEU A 59 -23.25 4.48 38.41
N PRO A 60 -22.25 4.35 39.29
CA PRO A 60 -22.32 4.90 40.63
C PRO A 60 -22.32 6.43 40.58
N ALA A 61 -23.08 7.06 41.48
CA ALA A 61 -23.07 8.50 41.72
C ALA A 61 -21.77 8.92 42.45
N ARG A 62 -20.62 8.73 41.77
CA ARG A 62 -19.26 8.94 42.28
C ARG A 62 -18.43 9.70 41.25
N ARG A 63 -17.25 10.18 41.68
CA ARG A 63 -16.29 10.82 40.79
C ARG A 63 -15.49 9.75 40.04
N ILE A 64 -15.62 9.73 38.72
CA ILE A 64 -14.92 8.84 37.79
C ILE A 64 -13.85 9.65 37.06
N THR A 65 -12.60 9.20 37.15
CA THR A 65 -11.48 9.79 36.42
C THR A 65 -10.80 8.71 35.58
N VAL A 66 -10.68 8.99 34.29
CA VAL A 66 -10.01 8.13 33.32
C VAL A 66 -8.75 8.85 32.86
N ASN A 67 -7.59 8.26 33.14
CA ASN A 67 -6.30 8.77 32.68
C ASN A 67 -5.74 7.88 31.58
N LEU A 68 -5.38 8.48 30.45
CA LEU A 68 -4.79 7.80 29.29
C LEU A 68 -3.27 8.05 29.28
N ALA A 69 -2.48 7.07 29.73
CA ALA A 69 -1.03 7.19 29.83
C ALA A 69 -0.33 6.52 28.63
N PRO A 70 0.81 7.05 28.12
CA PRO A 70 1.56 8.20 28.64
C PRO A 70 1.01 9.55 28.13
N ALA A 71 1.23 10.66 28.84
CA ALA A 71 0.55 11.94 28.53
C ALA A 71 1.12 12.71 27.32
N ASP A 72 2.23 12.28 26.76
CA ASP A 72 2.94 12.88 25.62
C ASP A 72 2.46 12.36 24.26
N LEU A 73 1.71 11.26 24.25
CA LEU A 73 1.17 10.64 23.05
C LEU A 73 -0.30 11.06 22.83
N PRO A 74 -0.68 11.66 21.70
CA PRO A 74 -2.08 11.98 21.40
C PRO A 74 -2.98 10.73 21.36
N LYS A 75 -4.18 10.83 21.94
CA LYS A 75 -5.18 9.74 21.92
C LYS A 75 -6.30 10.13 20.95
N GLU A 76 -6.26 9.54 19.76
CA GLU A 76 -7.22 9.80 18.70
C GLU A 76 -8.03 8.56 18.34
N GLY A 77 -9.32 8.73 18.06
CA GLY A 77 -10.21 7.65 17.63
C GLY A 77 -11.18 7.17 18.72
N SER A 78 -12.19 6.41 18.29
CA SER A 78 -13.27 5.88 19.14
C SER A 78 -12.93 4.55 19.79
N HIS A 79 -11.81 3.91 19.44
CA HIS A 79 -11.43 2.58 19.93
C HIS A 79 -11.09 2.52 21.43
N TYR A 80 -11.05 3.68 22.10
CA TYR A 80 -10.89 3.80 23.54
C TYR A 80 -12.19 3.56 24.32
N ASP A 81 -13.35 3.54 23.67
CA ASP A 81 -14.63 3.37 24.36
C ASP A 81 -14.68 2.03 25.13
N LEU A 82 -14.29 0.93 24.48
CA LEU A 82 -14.28 -0.40 25.08
C LEU A 82 -13.32 -0.53 26.29
N PRO A 83 -12.01 -0.18 26.20
CA PRO A 83 -11.13 -0.27 27.37
C PRO A 83 -11.60 0.61 28.55
N ILE A 84 -12.19 1.78 28.28
CA ILE A 84 -12.76 2.64 29.32
C ILE A 84 -13.96 1.96 30.00
N ALA A 85 -14.88 1.39 29.21
CA ALA A 85 -16.04 0.68 29.73
C ALA A 85 -15.63 -0.53 30.58
N LEU A 86 -14.67 -1.33 30.12
CA LEU A 86 -14.18 -2.50 30.86
C LEU A 86 -13.46 -2.11 32.16
N GLY A 87 -12.64 -1.08 32.14
CA GLY A 87 -12.00 -0.57 33.36
C GLY A 87 -13.03 -0.09 34.38
N LEU A 88 -14.14 0.50 33.92
CA LEU A 88 -15.24 0.93 34.78
C LEU A 88 -16.05 -0.27 35.31
N MET A 89 -16.34 -1.26 34.47
CA MET A 89 -16.99 -2.51 34.86
C MET A 89 -16.19 -3.24 35.94
N ALA A 90 -14.86 -3.34 35.79
CA ALA A 90 -13.99 -3.90 36.81
C ALA A 90 -13.99 -3.05 38.09
N ALA A 91 -14.00 -1.71 37.97
CA ALA A 91 -13.99 -0.81 39.13
C ALA A 91 -15.28 -0.87 39.96
N ILE A 92 -16.42 -1.17 39.34
CA ILE A 92 -17.72 -1.35 40.02
C ILE A 92 -18.02 -2.80 40.40
N GLY A 93 -17.13 -3.74 40.08
CA GLY A 93 -17.29 -5.17 40.38
C GLY A 93 -18.25 -5.93 39.46
N ALA A 94 -18.56 -5.39 38.28
CA ALA A 94 -19.38 -6.07 37.28
C ALA A 94 -18.62 -7.22 36.57
N ILE A 95 -17.29 -7.14 36.52
CA ILE A 95 -16.38 -8.20 36.07
C ILE A 95 -15.22 -8.34 37.06
N PRO A 96 -14.55 -9.51 37.12
CA PRO A 96 -13.36 -9.69 37.95
C PRO A 96 -12.25 -8.70 37.55
N SER A 97 -11.55 -8.14 38.54
CA SER A 97 -10.52 -7.11 38.29
C SER A 97 -9.26 -7.62 37.60
N ASP A 98 -9.01 -8.92 37.69
CA ASP A 98 -7.91 -9.64 37.05
C ASP A 98 -8.23 -10.14 35.65
N ALA A 99 -9.52 -10.16 35.25
CA ALA A 99 -9.98 -10.69 33.96
C ALA A 99 -9.45 -9.93 32.73
N LEU A 100 -8.96 -8.69 32.92
CA LEU A 100 -8.37 -7.87 31.85
C LEU A 100 -6.83 -7.97 31.81
N GLY A 101 -6.24 -8.68 32.77
CA GLY A 101 -4.79 -8.90 32.83
C GLY A 101 -4.31 -9.67 31.60
N GLY A 102 -3.22 -9.22 30.99
CA GLY A 102 -2.65 -9.88 29.82
C GLY A 102 -3.41 -9.62 28.51
N PHE A 103 -4.42 -8.74 28.48
CA PHE A 103 -5.10 -8.35 27.24
C PHE A 103 -4.80 -6.91 26.84
N THR A 104 -4.71 -6.67 25.53
CA THR A 104 -4.85 -5.33 24.94
C THR A 104 -6.28 -5.20 24.41
N VAL A 105 -6.94 -4.08 24.69
CA VAL A 105 -8.36 -3.88 24.36
C VAL A 105 -8.53 -2.73 23.40
N VAL A 106 -9.28 -2.96 22.31
CA VAL A 106 -9.65 -1.95 21.32
C VAL A 106 -11.12 -2.15 20.91
N GLY A 107 -11.89 -1.07 20.77
CA GLY A 107 -13.26 -1.16 20.27
C GLY A 107 -14.08 0.10 20.51
N GLU A 108 -14.99 0.37 19.60
CA GLU A 108 -15.96 1.47 19.71
C GLU A 108 -17.27 0.92 20.28
N LEU A 109 -17.96 1.73 21.09
CA LEU A 109 -19.24 1.35 21.68
C LEU A 109 -20.39 2.13 21.04
N ALA A 110 -21.37 1.39 20.54
CA ALA A 110 -22.68 1.93 20.23
C ALA A 110 -23.47 2.18 21.52
N LEU A 111 -24.47 3.05 21.45
CA LEU A 111 -25.29 3.45 22.60
C LEU A 111 -26.12 2.30 23.19
N ASP A 112 -26.34 1.23 22.42
CA ASP A 112 -27.06 0.02 22.81
C ASP A 112 -26.15 -1.07 23.43
N GLY A 113 -24.84 -0.81 23.54
CA GLY A 113 -23.87 -1.76 24.07
C GLY A 113 -23.28 -2.73 23.03
N ALA A 114 -23.62 -2.58 21.74
CA ALA A 114 -22.92 -3.26 20.66
C ALA A 114 -21.49 -2.71 20.48
N ILE A 115 -20.57 -3.57 20.07
CA ILE A 115 -19.17 -3.22 19.81
C ILE A 115 -18.98 -3.05 18.30
N ALA A 116 -18.77 -1.81 17.87
CA ALA A 116 -18.60 -1.45 16.47
C ALA A 116 -17.16 -1.69 15.98
N ALA A 117 -17.02 -1.93 14.68
CA ALA A 117 -15.72 -2.10 14.03
C ALA A 117 -14.85 -0.85 14.18
N VAL A 118 -13.55 -1.05 14.36
CA VAL A 118 -12.56 0.04 14.47
C VAL A 118 -11.39 -0.21 13.54
N ALA A 119 -10.76 0.88 13.11
CA ALA A 119 -9.55 0.81 12.30
C ALA A 119 -8.33 0.40 13.16
N GLY A 120 -7.35 -0.26 12.53
CA GLY A 120 -6.08 -0.60 13.15
C GLY A 120 -6.10 -1.82 14.07
N VAL A 121 -7.07 -2.74 13.95
CA VAL A 121 -7.12 -3.93 14.81
C VAL A 121 -5.96 -4.89 14.52
N LEU A 122 -5.58 -5.09 13.25
CA LEU A 122 -4.41 -5.90 12.89
C LEU A 122 -3.09 -5.38 13.50
N PRO A 123 -2.68 -4.10 13.34
CA PRO A 123 -1.46 -3.61 13.99
C PRO A 123 -1.58 -3.62 15.52
N ALA A 124 -2.77 -3.40 16.09
CA ALA A 124 -3.00 -3.57 17.53
C ALA A 124 -2.76 -5.02 17.98
N ALA A 125 -3.20 -6.00 17.19
CA ALA A 125 -3.00 -7.43 17.44
C ALA A 125 -1.51 -7.80 17.39
N ILE A 126 -0.79 -7.37 16.34
CA ILE A 126 0.66 -7.59 16.21
C ILE A 126 1.42 -6.95 17.39
N GLY A 127 1.10 -5.70 17.72
CA GLY A 127 1.72 -4.98 18.83
C GLY A 127 1.38 -5.58 20.20
N ALA A 128 0.19 -6.16 20.38
CA ALA A 128 -0.19 -6.90 21.58
C ALA A 128 0.56 -8.23 21.70
N ASN A 129 0.61 -9.01 20.61
CA ASN A 129 1.34 -10.28 20.56
C ASN A 129 2.83 -10.10 20.86
N ALA A 130 3.46 -9.05 20.33
CA ALA A 130 4.86 -8.71 20.62
C ALA A 130 5.14 -8.41 22.10
N ARG A 131 4.11 -8.01 22.87
CA ARG A 131 4.16 -7.78 24.32
C ARG A 131 3.72 -9.01 25.14
N GLY A 132 3.40 -10.13 24.49
CA GLY A 132 2.85 -11.31 25.14
C GLY A 132 1.42 -11.12 25.66
N HIS A 133 0.67 -10.15 25.11
CA HIS A 133 -0.74 -9.92 25.46
C HIS A 133 -1.66 -10.61 24.44
N GLY A 134 -2.82 -11.09 24.90
CA GLY A 134 -3.97 -11.36 24.05
C GLY A 134 -4.65 -10.07 23.55
N LEU A 135 -5.69 -10.20 22.73
CA LEU A 135 -6.46 -9.08 22.19
C LEU A 135 -7.96 -9.22 22.49
N ILE A 136 -8.59 -8.12 22.91
CA ILE A 136 -10.04 -7.96 22.90
C ILE A 136 -10.37 -6.93 21.82
N CYS A 137 -11.13 -7.34 20.80
CA CYS A 137 -11.49 -6.49 19.66
C CYS A 137 -12.95 -6.67 19.23
N PRO A 138 -13.51 -5.82 18.35
CA PRO A 138 -14.84 -6.04 17.82
C PRO A 138 -14.94 -7.36 17.03
N ALA A 139 -16.10 -8.04 17.09
CA ALA A 139 -16.37 -9.26 16.32
C ALA A 139 -16.08 -9.12 14.82
N ALA A 140 -16.47 -7.98 14.23
CA ALA A 140 -16.27 -7.68 12.82
C ALA A 140 -14.78 -7.62 12.41
N CYS A 141 -13.89 -7.33 13.35
CA CYS A 141 -12.44 -7.24 13.13
C CYS A 141 -11.69 -8.50 13.61
N GLY A 142 -12.40 -9.50 14.17
CA GLY A 142 -11.76 -10.67 14.76
C GLY A 142 -10.95 -11.49 13.76
N ALA A 143 -11.44 -11.56 12.51
CA ALA A 143 -10.75 -12.30 11.45
C ALA A 143 -9.40 -11.68 11.05
N GLU A 144 -9.27 -10.34 11.07
CA GLU A 144 -7.97 -9.70 10.79
C GLU A 144 -7.02 -9.85 11.97
N ALA A 145 -7.51 -9.74 13.21
CA ALA A 145 -6.70 -9.95 14.41
C ALA A 145 -6.07 -11.34 14.46
N ALA A 146 -6.78 -12.37 13.99
CA ALA A 146 -6.34 -13.76 13.98
C ALA A 146 -5.08 -14.01 13.15
N TRP A 147 -4.70 -13.10 12.26
CA TRP A 147 -3.47 -13.16 11.46
C TRP A 147 -2.20 -12.79 12.24
N ALA A 148 -2.32 -12.15 13.41
CA ALA A 148 -1.15 -11.74 14.19
C ALA A 148 -0.32 -12.91 14.73
N SER A 149 -0.99 -13.99 15.16
CA SER A 149 -0.35 -15.24 15.57
C SER A 149 -1.40 -16.36 15.73
N PRO A 150 -1.06 -17.61 15.37
CA PRO A 150 -1.93 -18.76 15.60
C PRO A 150 -2.19 -19.02 17.09
N ASP A 151 -1.24 -18.69 17.96
CA ASP A 151 -1.27 -19.01 19.39
C ASP A 151 -1.78 -17.85 20.27
N MET A 152 -2.03 -16.68 19.67
CA MET A 152 -2.52 -15.52 20.40
C MET A 152 -3.98 -15.71 20.81
N GLU A 153 -4.27 -15.46 22.09
CA GLU A 153 -5.64 -15.42 22.60
C GLU A 153 -6.35 -14.18 22.09
N ILE A 154 -7.49 -14.38 21.43
CA ILE A 154 -8.28 -13.29 20.82
C ILE A 154 -9.74 -13.49 21.20
N LEU A 155 -10.30 -12.45 21.83
CA LEU A 155 -11.72 -12.35 22.17
C LEU A 155 -12.35 -11.30 21.27
N ALA A 156 -13.29 -11.74 20.42
CA ALA A 156 -13.95 -10.88 19.45
C ALA A 156 -15.46 -10.75 19.70
N PRO A 157 -15.90 -10.11 20.81
CA PRO A 157 -17.31 -9.96 21.16
C PRO A 157 -18.08 -9.03 20.22
N GLN A 158 -19.38 -9.30 20.09
CA GLN A 158 -20.36 -8.43 19.41
C GLN A 158 -20.94 -7.36 20.34
N SER A 159 -20.93 -7.59 21.65
CA SER A 159 -21.51 -6.69 22.65
C SER A 159 -20.81 -6.77 24.00
N LEU A 160 -21.01 -5.73 24.83
CA LEU A 160 -20.50 -5.70 26.21
C LEU A 160 -21.02 -6.86 27.06
N ILE A 161 -22.30 -7.22 26.89
CA ILE A 161 -22.92 -8.32 27.65
C ILE A 161 -22.25 -9.66 27.33
N GLN A 162 -21.97 -9.93 26.04
CA GLN A 162 -21.30 -11.15 25.62
C GLN A 162 -19.91 -11.26 26.27
N LEU A 163 -19.16 -10.15 26.25
CA LEU A 163 -17.84 -10.09 26.87
C LEU A 163 -17.91 -10.26 28.40
N ALA A 164 -18.87 -9.62 29.07
CA ALA A 164 -19.08 -9.78 30.52
C ALA A 164 -19.43 -11.22 30.90
N ASN A 165 -20.29 -11.89 30.13
CA ASN A 165 -20.63 -13.29 30.34
C ASN A 165 -19.40 -14.20 30.16
N HIS A 166 -18.50 -13.85 29.24
CA HIS A 166 -17.23 -14.55 29.10
C HIS A 166 -16.33 -14.40 30.32
N MET A 167 -16.10 -13.17 30.75
CA MET A 167 -15.24 -12.85 31.89
C MET A 167 -15.76 -13.40 33.22
N THR A 168 -17.06 -13.68 33.32
CA THR A 168 -17.69 -14.27 34.51
C THR A 168 -17.88 -15.79 34.41
N GLY A 169 -17.42 -16.43 33.33
CA GLY A 169 -17.51 -17.88 33.12
C GLY A 169 -18.91 -18.40 32.77
N ARG A 170 -19.86 -17.52 32.44
CA ARG A 170 -21.23 -17.89 32.02
C ARG A 170 -21.29 -18.32 30.55
N GLN A 171 -20.35 -17.85 29.73
CA GLN A 171 -20.23 -18.17 28.32
C GLN A 171 -18.75 -18.34 27.97
N VAL A 172 -18.42 -19.23 27.04
CA VAL A 172 -17.05 -19.32 26.48
C VAL A 172 -17.07 -18.82 25.05
N MET A 173 -16.17 -17.90 24.72
CA MET A 173 -15.98 -17.42 23.35
C MET A 173 -14.84 -18.20 22.71
N GLY A 174 -15.03 -18.64 21.47
CA GLY A 174 -13.97 -19.21 20.67
C GLY A 174 -13.09 -18.14 20.05
N ARG A 175 -11.83 -18.46 19.78
CA ARG A 175 -10.92 -17.63 18.99
C ARG A 175 -11.51 -17.45 17.58
N PRO A 176 -11.54 -16.22 17.01
CA PRO A 176 -11.95 -16.01 15.64
C PRO A 176 -11.01 -16.72 14.65
N GLU A 177 -11.56 -17.19 13.54
CA GLU A 177 -10.78 -17.79 12.47
C GLU A 177 -10.27 -16.72 11.50
N PRO A 178 -9.01 -16.81 11.03
CA PRO A 178 -8.50 -15.92 10.01
C PRO A 178 -9.28 -16.10 8.71
N ARG A 179 -9.68 -14.99 8.08
CA ARG A 179 -10.40 -15.01 6.80
C ARG A 179 -9.56 -14.37 5.70
N MET A 180 -9.65 -14.97 4.52
CA MET A 180 -9.18 -14.40 3.27
C MET A 180 -10.40 -13.99 2.45
N LYS A 181 -10.36 -12.82 1.83
CA LYS A 181 -11.43 -12.38 0.93
C LYS A 181 -11.48 -13.35 -0.26
N ALA A 182 -12.63 -13.96 -0.51
CA ALA A 182 -12.79 -14.83 -1.67
C ALA A 182 -12.49 -14.05 -2.95
N GLN A 183 -11.83 -14.68 -3.91
CA GLN A 183 -11.51 -14.06 -5.19
C GLN A 183 -12.78 -13.90 -6.04
N VAL A 184 -13.53 -12.82 -5.80
CA VAL A 184 -14.83 -12.59 -6.47
C VAL A 184 -14.68 -11.82 -7.80
N GLU A 185 -13.63 -11.00 -7.96
CA GLU A 185 -13.41 -10.27 -9.21
C GLU A 185 -12.48 -11.02 -10.17
N ALA A 186 -13.01 -11.44 -11.32
CA ALA A 186 -12.21 -11.90 -12.44
C ALA A 186 -11.30 -10.74 -12.90
N MET A 187 -9.98 -10.96 -12.85
CA MET A 187 -9.03 -9.97 -13.36
C MET A 187 -9.16 -9.88 -14.88
N LEU A 188 -8.85 -8.70 -15.43
CA LEU A 188 -8.79 -8.50 -16.88
C LEU A 188 -7.68 -9.37 -17.48
N ASP A 189 -7.94 -9.98 -18.64
CA ASP A 189 -6.99 -10.87 -19.31
C ASP A 189 -6.23 -10.14 -20.43
N LEU A 190 -4.95 -10.42 -20.59
CA LEU A 190 -4.15 -10.00 -21.74
C LEU A 190 -4.68 -10.54 -23.07
N LYS A 191 -5.45 -11.64 -23.09
CA LYS A 191 -6.15 -12.13 -24.29
C LYS A 191 -7.14 -11.14 -24.87
N ASP A 192 -7.66 -10.23 -24.06
CA ASP A 192 -8.58 -9.20 -24.56
C ASP A 192 -7.86 -8.15 -25.44
N VAL A 193 -6.54 -8.04 -25.32
CA VAL A 193 -5.74 -7.07 -26.07
C VAL A 193 -5.29 -7.70 -27.37
N LYS A 194 -5.96 -7.34 -28.47
CA LYS A 194 -5.56 -7.77 -29.82
C LYS A 194 -4.40 -6.93 -30.35
N GLY A 195 -3.40 -7.60 -30.92
CA GLY A 195 -2.16 -6.97 -31.36
C GLY A 195 -1.35 -6.38 -30.19
N GLN A 196 -0.58 -5.33 -30.48
CA GLN A 196 0.27 -4.62 -29.50
C GLN A 196 1.29 -5.51 -28.77
N GLU A 197 1.90 -6.45 -29.49
CA GLU A 197 2.85 -7.42 -28.93
C GLU A 197 4.04 -6.75 -28.22
N THR A 198 4.55 -5.64 -28.77
CA THR A 198 5.59 -4.83 -28.11
C THR A 198 5.13 -4.28 -26.76
N ALA A 199 3.85 -3.89 -26.64
CA ALA A 199 3.30 -3.35 -25.40
C ALA A 199 3.04 -4.44 -24.35
N LYS A 200 2.56 -5.60 -24.77
CA LYS A 200 2.44 -6.79 -23.91
C LYS A 200 3.81 -7.24 -23.41
N ARG A 201 4.81 -7.29 -24.29
CA ARG A 201 6.19 -7.65 -23.94
C ARG A 201 6.78 -6.65 -22.94
N ALA A 202 6.64 -5.35 -23.17
CA ALA A 202 7.11 -4.35 -22.21
C ALA A 202 6.41 -4.46 -20.84
N LEU A 203 5.11 -4.80 -20.82
CA LEU A 203 4.36 -5.02 -19.59
C LEU A 203 4.84 -6.28 -18.84
N GLU A 204 5.14 -7.36 -19.56
CA GLU A 204 5.76 -8.58 -19.00
C GLU A 204 7.13 -8.28 -18.38
N VAL A 205 7.99 -7.54 -19.10
CA VAL A 205 9.31 -7.13 -18.60
C VAL A 205 9.18 -6.25 -17.37
N ALA A 206 8.23 -5.30 -17.38
CA ALA A 206 7.95 -4.46 -16.22
C ALA A 206 7.48 -5.30 -15.01
N ALA A 207 6.57 -6.25 -15.21
CA ALA A 207 6.08 -7.13 -14.16
C ALA A 207 7.19 -8.02 -13.58
N ALA A 208 8.03 -8.61 -14.43
CA ALA A 208 9.12 -9.51 -14.06
C ALA A 208 10.20 -8.80 -13.23
N GLY A 209 10.57 -7.57 -13.61
CA GLY A 209 11.66 -6.85 -12.97
C GLY A 209 11.24 -5.84 -11.91
N GLY A 210 9.94 -5.57 -11.75
CA GLY A 210 9.45 -4.49 -10.88
C GLY A 210 9.70 -3.08 -11.44
N HIS A 211 9.87 -2.95 -12.76
CA HIS A 211 10.27 -1.70 -13.42
C HIS A 211 9.13 -0.72 -13.55
N ASN A 212 9.42 0.57 -13.41
CA ASN A 212 8.45 1.62 -13.68
C ASN A 212 8.29 1.80 -15.20
N LEU A 213 7.05 1.95 -15.67
CA LEU A 213 6.70 1.98 -17.09
C LEU A 213 5.88 3.22 -17.45
N LEU A 214 6.26 3.90 -18.53
CA LEU A 214 5.51 5.00 -19.12
C LEU A 214 5.05 4.66 -20.54
N PHE A 215 3.73 4.61 -20.75
CA PHE A 215 3.11 4.53 -22.07
C PHE A 215 2.92 5.93 -22.66
N ILE A 216 3.38 6.13 -23.89
CA ILE A 216 3.24 7.37 -24.66
C ILE A 216 2.50 7.02 -25.95
N GLY A 217 1.34 7.62 -26.19
CA GLY A 217 0.61 7.30 -27.41
C GLY A 217 -0.67 8.09 -27.58
N PRO A 218 -1.32 8.05 -28.75
CA PRO A 218 -2.54 8.78 -29.00
C PRO A 218 -3.73 8.28 -28.16
N PRO A 219 -4.82 9.06 -28.06
CA PRO A 219 -6.06 8.59 -27.46
C PRO A 219 -6.56 7.35 -28.21
N GLY A 220 -7.13 6.39 -27.47
CA GLY A 220 -7.61 5.13 -28.06
C GLY A 220 -6.53 4.07 -28.32
N ALA A 221 -5.25 4.34 -28.05
CA ALA A 221 -4.17 3.36 -28.17
C ALA A 221 -4.21 2.21 -27.13
N GLY A 222 -5.22 2.15 -26.26
CA GLY A 222 -5.34 1.08 -25.27
C GLY A 222 -4.37 1.16 -24.07
N LYS A 223 -3.76 2.32 -23.81
CA LYS A 223 -2.78 2.51 -22.70
C LYS A 223 -3.34 2.12 -21.33
N SER A 224 -4.50 2.67 -20.96
CA SER A 224 -5.17 2.37 -19.67
C SER A 224 -5.68 0.93 -19.64
N MET A 225 -6.13 0.41 -20.78
CA MET A 225 -6.53 -1.01 -20.95
C MET A 225 -5.35 -1.96 -20.65
N LEU A 226 -4.15 -1.67 -21.16
CA LEU A 226 -2.93 -2.43 -20.87
C LEU A 226 -2.54 -2.33 -19.39
N ALA A 227 -2.51 -1.12 -18.83
CA ALA A 227 -2.09 -0.89 -17.44
C ALA A 227 -2.97 -1.65 -16.42
N GLN A 228 -4.29 -1.68 -16.63
CA GLN A 228 -5.24 -2.38 -15.76
C GLN A 228 -5.10 -3.92 -15.78
N ARG A 229 -4.37 -4.47 -16.76
CA ARG A 229 -4.07 -5.91 -16.85
C ARG A 229 -2.79 -6.28 -16.12
N LEU A 230 -1.97 -5.33 -15.68
CA LEU A 230 -0.74 -5.63 -14.93
C LEU A 230 -0.98 -6.49 -13.67
N PRO A 231 -2.00 -6.23 -12.83
CA PRO A 231 -2.26 -7.07 -11.65
C PRO A 231 -2.51 -8.54 -11.98
N SER A 232 -3.02 -8.84 -13.19
CA SER A 232 -3.31 -10.21 -13.63
C SER A 232 -2.06 -11.03 -13.96
N ILE A 233 -0.91 -10.38 -14.17
CA ILE A 233 0.37 -11.03 -14.49
C ILE A 233 1.41 -10.93 -13.38
N LEU A 234 1.10 -10.21 -12.30
CA LEU A 234 1.97 -10.12 -11.14
C LEU A 234 1.80 -11.37 -10.25
N PRO A 235 2.90 -11.86 -9.63
CA PRO A 235 2.79 -12.96 -8.69
C PRO A 235 2.06 -12.51 -7.41
N SER A 236 1.46 -13.48 -6.71
CA SER A 236 0.77 -13.24 -5.45
C SER A 236 1.67 -12.56 -4.39
N LEU A 237 1.04 -11.95 -3.39
CA LEU A 237 1.76 -11.44 -2.24
C LEU A 237 2.36 -12.62 -1.44
N SER A 238 3.61 -12.51 -1.03
CA SER A 238 4.17 -13.36 0.02
C SER A 238 3.46 -13.09 1.36
N PRO A 239 3.50 -14.00 2.34
CA PRO A 239 2.85 -13.79 3.64
C PRO A 239 3.29 -12.49 4.33
N ALA A 240 4.57 -12.13 4.25
CA ALA A 240 5.08 -10.87 4.81
C ALA A 240 4.49 -9.64 4.08
N GLU A 241 4.47 -9.67 2.74
CA GLU A 241 3.88 -8.59 1.95
C GLU A 241 2.37 -8.43 2.20
N MET A 242 1.67 -9.56 2.38
CA MET A 242 0.23 -9.57 2.69
C MET A 242 -0.05 -8.88 4.02
N LEU A 243 0.76 -9.15 5.05
CA LEU A 243 0.67 -8.47 6.33
C LEU A 243 0.98 -6.99 6.20
N ASP A 244 2.03 -6.60 5.48
CA ASP A 244 2.40 -5.19 5.26
C ASP A 244 1.25 -4.39 4.62
N VAL A 245 0.68 -4.91 3.54
CA VAL A 245 -0.46 -4.29 2.84
C VAL A 245 -1.68 -4.21 3.76
N SER A 246 -1.93 -5.28 4.51
CA SER A 246 -3.07 -5.36 5.42
C SER A 246 -2.94 -4.42 6.62
N MET A 247 -1.73 -4.18 7.13
CA MET A 247 -1.50 -3.18 8.19
C MET A 247 -1.92 -1.79 7.74
N ILE A 248 -1.53 -1.39 6.52
CA ILE A 248 -1.92 -0.09 5.94
C ILE A 248 -3.44 -0.05 5.73
N ALA A 249 -4.04 -1.11 5.19
CA ALA A 249 -5.47 -1.19 4.94
C ALA A 249 -6.31 -1.14 6.24
N SER A 250 -5.83 -1.77 7.31
CA SER A 250 -6.45 -1.76 8.64
C SER A 250 -6.43 -0.36 9.23
N VAL A 251 -5.29 0.35 9.20
CA VAL A 251 -5.18 1.74 9.66
C VAL A 251 -6.02 2.70 8.82
N ALA A 252 -6.11 2.44 7.51
CA ALA A 252 -6.99 3.20 6.62
C ALA A 252 -8.48 2.95 6.90
N GLY A 253 -8.84 1.88 7.61
CA GLY A 253 -10.23 1.45 7.86
C GLY A 253 -10.89 0.88 6.61
N SER A 254 -10.11 0.21 5.76
CA SER A 254 -10.54 -0.30 4.43
C SER A 254 -10.68 -1.82 4.34
N ILE A 255 -10.42 -2.53 5.44
CA ILE A 255 -10.64 -3.98 5.52
C ILE A 255 -12.13 -4.23 5.78
N GLU A 256 -12.78 -4.91 4.85
CA GLU A 256 -14.17 -5.33 4.95
C GLU A 256 -14.25 -6.70 5.64
N ASP A 257 -15.13 -6.83 6.65
CA ASP A 257 -15.39 -8.07 7.40
C ASP A 257 -14.15 -8.77 8.00
N GLY A 258 -13.06 -8.01 8.23
CA GLY A 258 -11.78 -8.51 8.72
C GLY A 258 -11.07 -9.48 7.77
N ALA A 259 -11.48 -9.54 6.50
CA ALA A 259 -10.92 -10.47 5.51
C ALA A 259 -9.72 -9.84 4.79
N LEU A 260 -8.55 -10.46 4.90
CA LEU A 260 -7.35 -9.98 4.22
C LEU A 260 -7.39 -10.28 2.71
N MET A 261 -6.68 -9.47 1.93
CA MET A 261 -6.55 -9.63 0.48
C MET A 261 -5.21 -10.27 0.14
N ASP A 262 -5.23 -11.27 -0.74
CA ASP A 262 -4.04 -11.97 -1.24
C ASP A 262 -3.45 -11.34 -2.51
N ARG A 263 -4.15 -10.36 -3.10
CA ARG A 263 -3.77 -9.68 -4.33
C ARG A 263 -3.02 -8.39 -4.08
N ARG A 264 -2.10 -8.09 -5.00
CA ARG A 264 -1.37 -6.83 -5.03
C ARG A 264 -2.35 -5.67 -5.27
N PRO A 265 -2.32 -4.60 -4.44
CA PRO A 265 -3.19 -3.44 -4.63
C PRO A 265 -2.96 -2.78 -5.99
N PHE A 266 -4.04 -2.31 -6.63
CA PHE A 266 -3.97 -1.46 -7.81
C PHE A 266 -4.69 -0.15 -7.51
N ARG A 267 -3.96 0.96 -7.50
CA ARG A 267 -4.49 2.30 -7.22
C ARG A 267 -4.41 3.16 -8.48
N ALA A 268 -5.54 3.73 -8.88
CA ALA A 268 -5.65 4.59 -10.07
C ALA A 268 -6.32 5.93 -9.71
N PRO A 269 -5.62 6.82 -8.97
CA PRO A 269 -6.18 8.10 -8.60
C PRO A 269 -6.43 8.99 -9.83
N HIS A 270 -7.50 9.76 -9.79
CA HIS A 270 -7.78 10.77 -10.80
C HIS A 270 -6.75 11.90 -10.74
N HIS A 271 -6.42 12.55 -11.86
CA HIS A 271 -5.41 13.62 -11.93
C HIS A 271 -5.73 14.87 -11.09
N SER A 272 -6.97 14.99 -10.61
CA SER A 272 -7.42 16.02 -9.65
C SER A 272 -7.06 15.69 -8.19
N ALA A 273 -6.45 14.54 -7.93
CA ALA A 273 -6.02 14.14 -6.59
C ALA A 273 -5.04 15.17 -6.01
N SER A 274 -5.36 15.62 -4.79
CA SER A 274 -4.50 16.57 -4.07
C SER A 274 -3.21 15.89 -3.58
N MET A 275 -2.21 16.70 -3.24
CA MET A 275 -1.00 16.26 -2.53
C MET A 275 -1.32 15.38 -1.31
N ALA A 276 -2.34 15.76 -0.52
CA ALA A 276 -2.72 15.04 0.69
C ALA A 276 -3.41 13.70 0.38
N ALA A 277 -4.12 13.58 -0.75
CA ALA A 277 -4.68 12.31 -1.20
C ALA A 277 -3.56 11.38 -1.72
N MET A 278 -2.61 11.92 -2.48
CA MET A 278 -1.54 11.14 -3.10
C MET A 278 -0.52 10.61 -2.10
N VAL A 279 0.08 11.50 -1.31
CA VAL A 279 1.18 11.19 -0.37
C VAL A 279 0.65 10.81 1.02
N GLY A 280 -0.57 11.23 1.33
CA GLY A 280 -1.16 11.12 2.66
C GLY A 280 -1.14 12.44 3.40
N GLY A 281 -1.94 12.52 4.47
CA GLY A 281 -2.06 13.73 5.28
C GLY A 281 -3.41 13.88 5.96
N GLY A 282 -3.89 15.13 6.03
CA GLY A 282 -5.04 15.51 6.84
C GLY A 282 -4.69 15.69 8.32
N ALA A 283 -5.70 16.00 9.14
CA ALA A 283 -5.52 16.21 10.58
C ALA A 283 -4.95 14.98 11.29
N LYS A 284 -5.35 13.78 10.82
CA LYS A 284 -5.00 12.48 11.41
C LYS A 284 -3.83 11.76 10.71
N ALA A 285 -3.06 12.47 9.86
CA ALA A 285 -1.93 11.91 9.10
C ALA A 285 -2.21 10.51 8.47
N LYS A 286 -3.32 10.37 7.76
CA LYS A 286 -3.73 9.10 7.13
C LYS A 286 -2.82 8.74 5.95
N PRO A 287 -2.67 7.43 5.63
CA PRO A 287 -1.95 7.01 4.44
C PRO A 287 -2.59 7.55 3.16
N GLY A 288 -1.78 7.87 2.16
CA GLY A 288 -2.24 8.28 0.83
C GLY A 288 -2.24 7.13 -0.19
N GLU A 289 -2.58 7.47 -1.44
CA GLU A 289 -2.59 6.53 -2.57
C GLU A 289 -1.26 5.76 -2.74
N VAL A 290 -0.12 6.41 -2.50
CA VAL A 290 1.21 5.76 -2.58
C VAL A 290 1.40 4.64 -1.56
N SER A 291 0.87 4.82 -0.34
CA SER A 291 0.96 3.81 0.71
C SER A 291 -0.10 2.74 0.53
N LEU A 292 -1.29 3.11 0.06
CA LEU A 292 -2.33 2.15 -0.32
C LEU A 292 -1.91 1.27 -1.52
N ALA A 293 -0.98 1.74 -2.33
CA ALA A 293 -0.37 0.98 -3.43
C ALA A 293 0.87 0.15 -3.01
N HIS A 294 1.21 0.09 -1.72
CA HIS A 294 2.39 -0.63 -1.23
C HIS A 294 2.39 -2.10 -1.69
N ASN A 295 3.55 -2.61 -2.12
CA ASN A 295 3.75 -3.92 -2.73
C ASN A 295 2.84 -4.21 -3.94
N GLY A 296 2.25 -3.17 -4.52
CA GLY A 296 1.35 -3.22 -5.66
C GLY A 296 1.68 -2.18 -6.72
N VAL A 297 0.64 -1.66 -7.37
CA VAL A 297 0.75 -0.81 -8.55
C VAL A 297 0.05 0.53 -8.31
N LEU A 298 0.75 1.62 -8.59
CA LEU A 298 0.17 2.96 -8.73
C LEU A 298 0.09 3.29 -10.22
N PHE A 299 -1.12 3.42 -10.73
CA PHE A 299 -1.39 3.81 -12.12
C PHE A 299 -1.77 5.29 -12.22
N LEU A 300 -1.00 6.06 -13.00
CA LEU A 300 -1.28 7.47 -13.30
C LEU A 300 -1.64 7.63 -14.77
N ASP A 301 -2.93 7.78 -15.06
CA ASP A 301 -3.39 8.12 -16.41
C ASP A 301 -3.28 9.62 -16.66
N GLU A 302 -3.07 10.02 -17.91
CA GLU A 302 -2.89 11.42 -18.30
C GLU A 302 -1.80 12.12 -17.46
N LEU A 303 -0.65 11.47 -17.28
CA LEU A 303 0.39 11.86 -16.32
C LEU A 303 0.71 13.38 -16.30
N PRO A 304 0.87 14.09 -17.43
CA PRO A 304 1.13 15.52 -17.41
C PRO A 304 -0.03 16.37 -16.85
N GLU A 305 -1.25 15.87 -16.74
CA GLU A 305 -2.39 16.62 -16.19
C GLU A 305 -2.36 16.77 -14.68
N PHE A 306 -1.63 15.90 -13.97
CA PHE A 306 -1.35 16.09 -12.55
C PHE A 306 -0.60 17.41 -12.31
N SER A 307 -0.75 17.97 -11.11
CA SER A 307 0.01 19.15 -10.74
C SER A 307 1.50 18.79 -10.58
N PRO A 308 2.44 19.68 -10.98
CA PRO A 308 3.87 19.41 -10.83
C PRO A 308 4.26 19.10 -9.37
N GLN A 309 3.61 19.76 -8.41
CA GLN A 309 3.82 19.52 -6.99
C GLN A 309 3.50 18.08 -6.59
N VAL A 310 2.40 17.51 -7.12
CA VAL A 310 2.02 16.10 -6.90
C VAL A 310 3.08 15.16 -7.47
N LEU A 311 3.51 15.37 -8.71
CA LEU A 311 4.52 14.51 -9.33
C LEU A 311 5.87 14.59 -8.62
N ASP A 312 6.30 15.79 -8.23
CA ASP A 312 7.56 15.99 -7.51
C ASP A 312 7.57 15.34 -6.13
N SER A 313 6.39 15.21 -5.50
CA SER A 313 6.22 14.55 -4.21
C SER A 313 6.39 13.03 -4.27
N LEU A 314 6.19 12.41 -5.44
CA LEU A 314 6.38 10.98 -5.66
C LEU A 314 7.85 10.59 -5.77
N ARG A 315 8.77 11.55 -5.97
CA ARG A 315 10.19 11.28 -6.17
C ARG A 315 10.85 10.57 -4.99
N GLN A 316 10.50 10.95 -3.76
CA GLN A 316 11.04 10.32 -2.55
C GLN A 316 10.45 8.91 -2.34
N PRO A 317 9.13 8.69 -2.40
CA PRO A 317 8.55 7.35 -2.37
C PRO A 317 9.14 6.40 -3.43
N LEU A 318 9.36 6.88 -4.66
CA LEU A 318 9.97 6.09 -5.74
C LEU A 318 11.44 5.70 -5.49
N GLU A 319 12.16 6.42 -4.63
CA GLU A 319 13.57 6.13 -4.32
C GLU A 319 13.75 5.36 -3.01
N THR A 320 12.96 5.70 -2.00
CA THR A 320 13.11 5.16 -0.63
C THR A 320 12.11 4.05 -0.33
N GLY A 321 11.01 3.98 -1.07
CA GLY A 321 9.91 3.05 -0.78
C GLY A 321 9.13 3.40 0.49
N GLU A 322 9.27 4.62 1.00
CA GLU A 322 8.60 5.12 2.19
C GLU A 322 8.16 6.57 2.01
N VAL A 323 7.16 6.98 2.79
CA VAL A 323 6.66 8.35 2.80
C VAL A 323 6.60 8.89 4.23
N LEU A 324 7.24 10.04 4.44
CA LEU A 324 7.22 10.75 5.72
C LEU A 324 6.15 11.85 5.69
N ILE A 325 5.14 11.72 6.54
CA ILE A 325 4.11 12.73 6.74
C ILE A 325 4.46 13.51 8.00
N ALA A 326 4.99 14.73 7.81
CA ALA A 326 5.25 15.68 8.89
C ALA A 326 4.15 16.76 8.93
N ARG A 327 3.54 16.94 10.10
CA ARG A 327 2.57 18.00 10.44
C ARG A 327 2.91 18.57 11.82
N ALA A 328 2.28 19.70 12.17
CA ALA A 328 2.61 20.48 13.38
C ALA A 328 2.78 19.64 14.66
N ASN A 329 2.00 18.56 14.83
CA ASN A 329 2.04 17.69 16.01
C ASN A 329 2.26 16.20 15.70
N HIS A 330 2.53 15.82 14.43
CA HIS A 330 2.62 14.41 14.03
C HIS A 330 3.74 14.19 13.03
N ARG A 331 4.53 13.14 13.26
CA ARG A 331 5.53 12.65 12.33
C ARG A 331 5.33 11.16 12.14
N VAL A 332 4.78 10.77 11.00
CA VAL A 332 4.42 9.39 10.72
C VAL A 332 5.08 8.94 9.42
N THR A 333 5.67 7.75 9.43
CA THR A 333 6.20 7.12 8.23
C THR A 333 5.26 5.99 7.80
N TYR A 334 4.92 5.94 6.52
CA TYR A 334 4.23 4.80 5.92
C TYR A 334 5.11 4.14 4.86
N PRO A 335 5.09 2.80 4.75
CA PRO A 335 5.71 2.13 3.61
C PRO A 335 4.93 2.45 2.31
N SER A 336 5.67 2.54 1.21
CA SER A 336 5.16 2.94 -0.12
C SER A 336 6.02 2.38 -1.26
N ARG A 337 6.51 1.14 -1.13
CA ARG A 337 7.13 0.37 -2.23
C ARG A 337 6.11 -0.04 -3.30
N PHE A 338 5.71 0.90 -4.16
CA PHE A 338 4.79 0.65 -5.28
C PHE A 338 5.54 0.63 -6.62
N GLN A 339 5.02 -0.11 -7.59
CA GLN A 339 5.42 -0.03 -8.99
C GLN A 339 4.62 1.08 -9.68
N LEU A 340 5.30 2.04 -10.30
CA LEU A 340 4.66 3.12 -11.05
C LEU A 340 4.41 2.72 -12.50
N ILE A 341 3.14 2.73 -12.89
CA ILE A 341 2.73 2.66 -14.29
C ILE A 341 2.07 3.98 -14.65
N ALA A 342 2.51 4.59 -15.74
CA ALA A 342 1.97 5.87 -16.18
C ALA A 342 1.59 5.81 -17.65
N ALA A 343 0.61 6.62 -18.02
CA ALA A 343 0.21 6.81 -19.40
C ALA A 343 0.11 8.31 -19.71
N MET A 344 0.53 8.70 -20.91
CA MET A 344 0.35 10.06 -21.40
C MET A 344 0.14 10.13 -22.90
N ASN A 345 -0.40 11.25 -23.34
CA ASN A 345 -0.45 11.60 -24.75
C ASN A 345 0.88 12.26 -25.17
N PRO A 346 1.25 12.24 -26.46
CA PRO A 346 2.46 12.93 -26.92
C PRO A 346 2.32 14.47 -26.91
N CYS A 347 1.09 14.98 -27.03
CA CYS A 347 0.70 16.40 -26.93
C CYS A 347 -0.68 16.51 -26.29
N ARG A 348 -1.10 17.73 -25.92
CA ARG A 348 -2.51 18.03 -25.56
C ARG A 348 -3.53 17.62 -26.62
N CYS A 349 -3.11 17.57 -27.88
CA CYS A 349 -3.93 17.21 -29.03
C CYS A 349 -4.07 15.69 -29.27
N GLY A 350 -3.33 14.86 -28.54
CA GLY A 350 -3.26 13.41 -28.74
C GLY A 350 -2.44 12.93 -29.94
N ARG A 351 -2.34 13.69 -31.03
CA ARG A 351 -1.88 13.21 -32.35
C ARG A 351 -0.48 13.69 -32.78
N ALA A 352 0.32 14.24 -31.88
CA ALA A 352 1.67 14.67 -32.24
C ALA A 352 2.54 13.46 -32.62
N GLY A 353 3.25 13.57 -33.75
CA GLY A 353 4.08 12.49 -34.29
C GLY A 353 3.35 11.51 -35.23
N GLU A 354 2.03 11.63 -35.41
CA GLU A 354 1.31 10.82 -36.38
C GLU A 354 1.69 11.20 -37.82
N PRO A 355 2.07 10.22 -38.68
CA PRO A 355 2.37 10.49 -40.08
C PRO A 355 1.20 11.20 -40.78
N GLY A 356 1.47 12.37 -41.37
CA GLY A 356 0.45 13.16 -42.06
C GLY A 356 -0.41 14.08 -41.18
N PHE A 357 -0.20 14.10 -39.85
CA PHE A 357 -0.88 15.04 -38.95
C PHE A 357 0.07 16.13 -38.45
N THR A 358 -0.36 17.39 -38.58
CA THR A 358 0.33 18.54 -37.98
C THR A 358 -0.54 19.16 -36.90
N CYS A 359 -0.01 19.30 -35.68
CA CYS A 359 -0.72 19.95 -34.60
C CYS A 359 -1.03 21.42 -34.96
N LYS A 360 -2.28 21.86 -34.77
CA LYS A 360 -2.68 23.27 -34.96
C LYS A 360 -1.87 24.25 -34.10
N ARG A 361 -1.32 23.78 -32.96
CA ARG A 361 -0.48 24.55 -32.04
C ARG A 361 1.02 24.42 -32.32
N GLY A 362 1.41 23.71 -33.39
CA GLY A 362 2.80 23.46 -33.77
C GLY A 362 3.56 22.52 -32.83
N ALA A 363 4.87 22.40 -33.04
CA ALA A 363 5.77 21.54 -32.27
C ALA A 363 5.83 21.92 -30.77
N ARG A 364 5.77 23.23 -30.48
CA ARG A 364 5.77 23.79 -29.11
C ARG A 364 4.70 23.20 -28.19
N CYS A 365 3.58 22.74 -28.75
CA CYS A 365 2.51 22.11 -28.00
C CYS A 365 2.95 20.80 -27.31
N ALA A 366 3.79 20.01 -27.99
CA ALA A 366 4.32 18.79 -27.42
C ALA A 366 5.36 19.12 -26.34
N ASP A 367 6.25 20.07 -26.62
CA ASP A 367 7.30 20.50 -25.68
C ASP A 367 6.70 21.07 -24.39
N GLU A 368 5.75 22.00 -24.48
CA GLU A 368 5.08 22.59 -23.31
C GLU A 368 4.30 21.53 -22.50
N TYR A 369 3.70 20.55 -23.17
CA TYR A 369 2.95 19.49 -22.51
C TYR A 369 3.90 18.56 -21.74
N GLN A 370 5.00 18.15 -22.37
CA GLN A 370 6.01 17.27 -21.76
C GLN A 370 6.86 18.01 -20.72
N ALA A 371 7.06 19.32 -20.85
CA ALA A 371 7.80 20.14 -19.90
C ALA A 371 7.16 20.21 -18.50
N ARG A 372 5.87 19.83 -18.37
CA ARG A 372 5.23 19.66 -17.05
C ARG A 372 5.85 18.51 -16.25
N LEU A 373 6.54 17.59 -16.91
CA LEU A 373 7.24 16.47 -16.27
C LEU A 373 8.71 16.85 -16.04
N SER A 374 9.14 16.84 -14.78
CA SER A 374 10.53 17.15 -14.45
C SER A 374 11.46 16.04 -14.93
N GLY A 375 12.63 16.42 -15.47
CA GLY A 375 13.68 15.46 -15.87
C GLY A 375 14.03 14.46 -14.76
N PRO A 376 14.25 14.91 -13.50
CA PRO A 376 14.46 14.00 -12.38
C PRO A 376 13.33 13.00 -12.17
N PHE A 377 12.05 13.37 -12.39
CA PHE A 377 10.93 12.44 -12.26
C PHE A 377 10.94 11.40 -13.40
N LEU A 378 11.12 11.83 -14.65
CA LEU A 378 11.20 10.92 -15.79
C LEU A 378 12.40 9.96 -15.68
N ASP A 379 13.52 10.42 -15.12
CA ASP A 379 14.67 9.58 -14.79
C ASP A 379 14.38 8.54 -13.71
N ARG A 380 13.18 8.53 -13.11
CA ARG A 380 12.70 7.49 -12.19
C ARG A 380 11.87 6.39 -12.87
N ILE A 381 11.62 6.53 -14.17
CA ILE A 381 10.91 5.55 -14.99
C ILE A 381 11.94 4.76 -15.83
N ASP A 382 11.87 3.44 -15.74
CA ASP A 382 12.84 2.53 -16.37
C ASP A 382 12.54 2.34 -17.85
N ILE A 383 11.27 2.13 -18.18
CA ILE A 383 10.79 1.74 -19.50
C ILE A 383 9.90 2.85 -20.05
N HIS A 384 10.25 3.40 -21.21
CA HIS A 384 9.40 4.32 -21.95
C HIS A 384 8.96 3.63 -23.23
N LEU A 385 7.66 3.54 -23.45
CA LEU A 385 7.11 2.81 -24.57
C LEU A 385 6.16 3.68 -25.37
N GLU A 386 6.48 3.88 -26.64
CA GLU A 386 5.55 4.43 -27.61
C GLU A 386 4.55 3.35 -28.00
N VAL A 387 3.26 3.63 -27.75
CA VAL A 387 2.14 2.76 -28.13
C VAL A 387 1.45 3.40 -29.32
N PRO A 388 1.54 2.82 -30.53
CA PRO A 388 0.88 3.36 -31.70
C PRO A 388 -0.65 3.27 -31.55
N ALA A 389 -1.38 4.06 -32.36
CA ALA A 389 -2.83 3.89 -32.46
C ALA A 389 -3.18 2.47 -32.90
N VAL A 390 -4.21 1.88 -32.29
CA VAL A 390 -4.72 0.56 -32.68
C VAL A 390 -5.31 0.68 -34.09
N SER A 391 -4.80 -0.12 -35.02
CA SER A 391 -5.31 -0.11 -36.39
C SER A 391 -6.63 -0.88 -36.48
N ALA A 392 -7.46 -0.57 -37.49
CA ALA A 392 -8.68 -1.34 -37.75
C ALA A 392 -8.37 -2.82 -38.03
N SER A 393 -7.21 -3.11 -38.65
CA SER A 393 -6.72 -4.48 -38.86
C SER A 393 -6.44 -5.21 -37.54
N ASP A 394 -5.90 -4.53 -36.52
CA ASP A 394 -5.60 -5.15 -35.22
C ASP A 394 -6.88 -5.60 -34.51
N LEU A 395 -7.97 -4.86 -34.66
CA LEU A 395 -9.26 -5.18 -34.03
C LEU A 395 -9.88 -6.48 -34.58
N VAL A 396 -9.57 -6.82 -35.82
CA VAL A 396 -10.08 -8.02 -36.52
C VAL A 396 -9.19 -9.24 -36.31
N LEU A 397 -7.99 -9.07 -35.73
CA LEU A 397 -7.11 -10.19 -35.41
C LEU A 397 -7.82 -11.23 -34.52
N PRO A 398 -7.46 -12.51 -34.65
CA PRO A 398 -7.89 -13.53 -33.71
C PRO A 398 -7.41 -13.21 -32.30
N ALA A 399 -8.03 -13.83 -31.30
CA ALA A 399 -7.57 -13.69 -29.92
C ALA A 399 -6.09 -14.14 -29.82
N PRO A 400 -5.27 -13.44 -29.02
CA PRO A 400 -3.89 -13.85 -28.75
C PRO A 400 -3.83 -15.28 -28.24
N THR A 401 -2.77 -15.99 -28.61
CA THR A 401 -2.52 -17.37 -28.19
C THR A 401 -2.27 -17.47 -26.69
N GLU A 402 -1.60 -16.47 -26.12
CA GLU A 402 -1.25 -16.39 -24.70
C GLU A 402 -2.08 -15.34 -23.98
N GLY A 403 -2.43 -15.63 -22.72
CA GLY A 403 -3.13 -14.71 -21.83
C GLY A 403 -2.36 -14.41 -20.57
N SER A 404 -3.05 -13.78 -19.64
CA SER A 404 -2.46 -13.37 -18.37
C SER A 404 -1.88 -14.56 -17.61
N ARG A 405 -2.49 -15.73 -17.68
CA ARG A 405 -1.99 -16.93 -16.98
C ARG A 405 -0.62 -17.38 -17.48
N GLU A 406 -0.44 -17.47 -18.80
CA GLU A 406 0.82 -17.92 -19.39
C GLU A 406 1.95 -16.90 -19.13
N VAL A 407 1.64 -15.61 -19.24
CA VAL A 407 2.57 -14.52 -18.93
C VAL A 407 2.89 -14.48 -17.42
N ALA A 408 1.89 -14.65 -16.55
CA ALA A 408 2.08 -14.68 -15.10
C ALA A 408 3.04 -15.79 -14.66
N ALA A 409 2.97 -16.97 -15.29
CA ALA A 409 3.88 -18.07 -15.00
C ALA A 409 5.34 -17.70 -15.33
N ARG A 410 5.60 -17.06 -16.47
CA ARG A 410 6.94 -16.58 -16.85
C ARG A 410 7.43 -15.48 -15.92
N VAL A 411 6.57 -14.53 -15.57
CA VAL A 411 6.87 -13.47 -14.61
C VAL A 411 7.25 -14.05 -13.24
N ALA A 412 6.49 -15.03 -12.75
CA ALA A 412 6.77 -15.70 -11.48
C ALA A 412 8.14 -16.39 -11.52
N MET A 413 8.42 -17.18 -12.56
CA MET A 413 9.73 -17.82 -12.73
C MET A 413 10.89 -16.82 -12.73
N ALA A 414 10.75 -15.71 -13.46
CA ALA A 414 11.78 -14.67 -13.50
C ALA A 414 11.98 -13.99 -12.13
N ARG A 415 10.92 -13.81 -11.33
CA ARG A 415 11.03 -13.29 -9.96
C ARG A 415 11.67 -14.28 -9.00
N ASP A 416 11.38 -15.57 -9.13
CA ASP A 416 11.98 -16.61 -8.31
C ASP A 416 13.50 -16.66 -8.52
N ILE A 417 13.95 -16.63 -9.77
CA ILE A 417 15.39 -16.54 -10.12
C ILE A 417 16.04 -15.31 -9.48
N GLN A 418 15.36 -14.15 -9.51
CA GLN A 418 15.87 -12.91 -8.91
C GLN A 418 15.97 -13.02 -7.39
N MET A 419 14.92 -13.50 -6.72
CA MET A 419 14.90 -13.68 -5.27
C MET A 419 15.98 -14.66 -4.81
N GLU A 420 16.14 -15.79 -5.49
CA GLU A 420 17.20 -16.77 -5.20
C GLU A 420 18.59 -16.18 -5.37
N ARG A 421 18.84 -15.44 -6.46
CA ARG A 421 20.11 -14.76 -6.71
C ARG A 421 20.45 -13.78 -5.60
N TYR A 422 19.51 -12.92 -5.21
CA TYR A 422 19.78 -11.92 -4.18
C TYR A 422 19.88 -12.54 -2.79
N ALA A 423 19.12 -13.60 -2.49
CA ALA A 423 19.28 -14.37 -1.27
C ALA A 423 20.68 -15.03 -1.17
N ALA A 424 21.20 -15.58 -2.27
CA ALA A 424 22.54 -16.16 -2.34
C ALA A 424 23.66 -15.12 -2.10
N LEU A 425 23.42 -13.86 -2.47
CA LEU A 425 24.31 -12.72 -2.21
C LEU A 425 24.09 -12.07 -0.83
N GLY A 426 23.26 -12.67 0.03
CA GLY A 426 22.95 -12.16 1.38
C GLY A 426 22.03 -10.93 1.40
N ARG A 427 21.37 -10.61 0.28
CA ARG A 427 20.50 -9.44 0.09
C ARG A 427 19.02 -9.82 0.01
N ARG A 428 18.48 -10.34 1.12
CA ARG A 428 17.05 -10.73 1.22
C ARG A 428 16.08 -9.55 1.19
N ASP A 429 16.60 -8.33 1.33
CA ASP A 429 15.85 -7.08 1.23
C ASP A 429 15.53 -6.69 -0.22
N VAL A 430 16.25 -7.25 -1.19
CA VAL A 430 16.09 -7.00 -2.64
C VAL A 430 15.31 -8.16 -3.24
N ARG A 431 14.13 -7.88 -3.78
CA ARG A 431 13.22 -8.88 -4.36
C ARG A 431 13.24 -8.89 -5.88
N THR A 432 13.54 -7.75 -6.49
CA THR A 432 13.53 -7.58 -7.94
C THR A 432 14.74 -6.81 -8.45
N ASN A 433 15.03 -6.95 -9.75
CA ASN A 433 16.12 -6.23 -10.41
C ASN A 433 15.94 -4.71 -10.36
N ALA A 434 14.70 -4.19 -10.32
CA ALA A 434 14.44 -2.76 -10.16
C ALA A 434 14.98 -2.21 -8.82
N GLU A 435 15.04 -3.03 -7.77
CA GLU A 435 15.51 -2.63 -6.43
C GLU A 435 17.04 -2.72 -6.28
N ALA A 436 17.74 -3.36 -7.22
CA ALA A 436 19.18 -3.55 -7.14
C ALA A 436 19.95 -2.22 -7.14
N SER A 437 20.92 -2.08 -6.24
CA SER A 437 21.83 -0.93 -6.21
C SER A 437 22.94 -1.06 -7.25
N GLY A 438 23.65 0.03 -7.57
CA GLY A 438 24.76 0.02 -8.53
C GLY A 438 25.80 -1.08 -8.26
N PRO A 439 26.39 -1.16 -7.04
CA PRO A 439 27.38 -2.20 -6.72
C PRO A 439 26.84 -3.64 -6.82
N LEU A 440 25.53 -3.83 -6.65
CA LEU A 440 24.89 -5.13 -6.81
C LEU A 440 24.70 -5.46 -8.29
N LEU A 441 24.31 -4.47 -9.10
CA LEU A 441 24.21 -4.60 -10.56
C LEU A 441 25.54 -4.91 -11.22
N ASP A 442 26.63 -4.32 -10.74
CA ASP A 442 27.97 -4.60 -11.27
C ASP A 442 28.36 -6.08 -11.15
N GLN A 443 27.79 -6.79 -10.16
CA GLN A 443 28.01 -8.22 -9.94
C GLN A 443 27.04 -9.11 -10.74
N VAL A 444 25.77 -8.68 -10.88
CA VAL A 444 24.72 -9.55 -11.46
C VAL A 444 24.42 -9.27 -12.93
N ALA A 445 24.66 -8.04 -13.39
CA ALA A 445 24.26 -7.54 -14.69
C ALA A 445 25.46 -7.18 -15.59
N THR A 446 26.67 -7.67 -15.26
CA THR A 446 27.85 -7.47 -16.10
C THR A 446 27.58 -8.00 -17.51
N PRO A 447 27.64 -7.15 -18.54
CA PRO A 447 27.36 -7.59 -19.90
C PRO A 447 28.52 -8.37 -20.51
N ASP A 448 28.21 -9.21 -21.49
CA ASP A 448 29.22 -9.82 -22.35
C ASP A 448 30.01 -8.76 -23.16
N ALA A 449 31.12 -9.16 -23.79
CA ALA A 449 31.98 -8.21 -24.52
C ALA A 449 31.23 -7.42 -25.60
N GLY A 450 30.30 -8.08 -26.31
CA GLY A 450 29.47 -7.46 -27.35
C GLY A 450 28.43 -6.48 -26.79
N GLY A 451 27.83 -6.81 -25.66
CA GLY A 451 26.91 -5.97 -24.91
C GLY A 451 27.60 -4.77 -24.29
N ALA A 452 28.78 -4.96 -23.70
CA ALA A 452 29.59 -3.88 -23.15
C ALA A 452 29.98 -2.85 -24.23
N ALA A 453 30.31 -3.30 -25.45
CA ALA A 453 30.56 -2.42 -26.58
C ALA A 453 29.30 -1.63 -26.98
N LEU A 454 28.18 -2.34 -27.19
CA LEU A 454 26.89 -1.70 -27.53
C LEU A 454 26.47 -0.65 -26.48
N LEU A 455 26.62 -0.97 -25.21
CA LEU A 455 26.22 -0.08 -24.11
C LEU A 455 27.11 1.17 -24.05
N ARG A 456 28.42 1.05 -24.33
CA ARG A 456 29.31 2.22 -24.43
C ARG A 456 28.93 3.10 -25.62
N ASP A 457 28.79 2.52 -26.81
CA ASP A 457 28.44 3.25 -28.03
C ASP A 457 27.09 3.98 -27.87
N ALA A 458 26.11 3.30 -27.26
CA ALA A 458 24.81 3.89 -26.97
C ALA A 458 24.88 4.96 -25.89
N ALA A 459 25.67 4.78 -24.83
CA ALA A 459 25.84 5.79 -23.79
C ALA A 459 26.40 7.12 -24.35
N ASP A 460 27.35 7.05 -25.28
CA ASP A 460 27.91 8.22 -25.96
C ASP A 460 26.92 8.85 -26.94
N ALA A 461 26.25 8.04 -27.77
CA ALA A 461 25.30 8.53 -28.77
C ALA A 461 24.04 9.16 -28.17
N MET A 462 23.52 8.55 -27.09
CA MET A 462 22.31 8.98 -26.38
C MET A 462 22.60 9.95 -25.23
N ARG A 463 23.88 10.19 -24.91
CA ARG A 463 24.33 10.99 -23.75
C ARG A 463 23.67 10.53 -22.44
N LEU A 464 23.67 9.21 -22.21
CA LEU A 464 23.01 8.62 -21.05
C LEU A 464 23.63 9.15 -19.75
N SER A 465 22.77 9.55 -18.80
CA SER A 465 23.22 9.81 -17.43
C SER A 465 23.64 8.51 -16.74
N ALA A 466 24.44 8.61 -15.66
CA ALA A 466 24.79 7.43 -14.85
C ALA A 466 23.55 6.67 -14.33
N ARG A 467 22.45 7.39 -14.04
CA ARG A 467 21.16 6.77 -13.68
C ARG A 467 20.55 6.03 -14.87
N GLY A 468 20.56 6.64 -16.06
CA GLY A 468 20.08 6.01 -17.29
C GLY A 468 20.86 4.73 -17.61
N TYR A 469 22.18 4.75 -17.47
CA TYR A 469 23.06 3.61 -17.64
C TYR A 469 22.67 2.43 -16.73
N HIS A 470 22.53 2.66 -15.41
CA HIS A 470 22.13 1.61 -14.48
C HIS A 470 20.71 1.08 -14.75
N ARG A 471 19.77 1.91 -15.20
CA ARG A 471 18.41 1.44 -15.54
C ARG A 471 18.40 0.50 -16.74
N VAL A 472 19.19 0.82 -17.77
CA VAL A 472 19.37 -0.08 -18.92
C VAL A 472 19.89 -1.44 -18.45
N LEU A 473 20.86 -1.47 -17.52
CA LEU A 473 21.35 -2.72 -16.94
C LEU A 473 20.27 -3.48 -16.13
N LYS A 474 19.45 -2.78 -15.33
CA LYS A 474 18.33 -3.38 -14.58
C LYS A 474 17.32 -4.08 -15.50
N VAL A 475 16.94 -3.40 -16.57
CA VAL A 475 16.00 -3.92 -17.58
C VAL A 475 16.65 -5.08 -18.34
N ALA A 476 17.90 -4.93 -18.79
CA ALA A 476 18.62 -5.98 -19.50
C ALA A 476 18.83 -7.25 -18.65
N ARG A 477 19.07 -7.12 -17.34
CA ARG A 477 19.12 -8.27 -16.43
C ARG A 477 17.79 -8.99 -16.33
N THR A 478 16.69 -8.25 -16.30
CA THR A 478 15.34 -8.82 -16.27
C THR A 478 15.00 -9.55 -17.55
N LEU A 479 15.42 -9.01 -18.70
CA LEU A 479 15.29 -9.68 -19.99
C LEU A 479 16.09 -10.98 -20.03
N ALA A 480 17.31 -10.98 -19.48
CA ALA A 480 18.11 -12.21 -19.34
C ALA A 480 17.39 -13.25 -18.45
N ASP A 481 16.77 -12.81 -17.36
CA ASP A 481 16.04 -13.69 -16.44
C ASP A 481 14.78 -14.29 -17.09
N LEU A 482 14.05 -13.51 -17.89
CA LEU A 482 12.91 -13.99 -18.69
C LEU A 482 13.32 -15.00 -19.77
N ASP A 483 14.52 -14.85 -20.32
CA ASP A 483 15.10 -15.77 -21.31
C ASP A 483 15.75 -17.01 -20.66
N GLY A 484 15.83 -17.07 -19.33
CA GLY A 484 16.57 -18.13 -18.61
C GLY A 484 18.07 -18.10 -18.84
N ALA A 485 18.64 -16.94 -19.18
CA ALA A 485 20.06 -16.77 -19.45
C ALA A 485 20.85 -16.39 -18.19
N ASP A 486 22.01 -17.02 -18.00
CA ASP A 486 22.88 -16.77 -16.83
C ASP A 486 23.41 -15.33 -16.80
N GLY A 487 23.70 -14.76 -17.97
CA GLY A 487 24.35 -13.45 -18.13
C GLY A 487 23.60 -12.49 -19.06
N VAL A 488 23.98 -11.21 -18.99
CA VAL A 488 23.42 -10.16 -19.84
C VAL A 488 24.14 -10.13 -21.19
N GLY A 489 23.49 -10.61 -22.25
CA GLY A 489 24.02 -10.56 -23.61
C GLY A 489 23.63 -9.29 -24.39
N ARG A 490 24.26 -9.11 -25.55
CA ARG A 490 23.98 -8.00 -26.49
C ARG A 490 22.49 -7.82 -26.82
N ARG A 491 21.74 -8.92 -27.00
CA ARG A 491 20.30 -8.87 -27.36
C ARG A 491 19.45 -8.23 -26.26
N HIS A 492 19.72 -8.54 -25.00
CA HIS A 492 19.00 -7.99 -23.85
C HIS A 492 19.27 -6.49 -23.70
N LEU A 493 20.52 -6.07 -23.93
CA LEU A 493 20.88 -4.65 -23.92
C LEU A 493 20.26 -3.88 -25.08
N ALA A 494 20.21 -4.46 -26.28
CA ALA A 494 19.59 -3.82 -27.43
C ALA A 494 18.09 -3.52 -27.19
N GLU A 495 17.35 -4.48 -26.64
CA GLU A 495 15.93 -4.29 -26.28
C GLU A 495 15.77 -3.28 -25.14
N ALA A 496 16.59 -3.35 -24.08
CA ALA A 496 16.56 -2.37 -23.00
C ALA A 496 16.85 -0.93 -23.48
N LEU A 497 17.81 -0.75 -24.39
CA LEU A 497 18.12 0.54 -25.00
C LEU A 497 16.99 1.05 -25.89
N ALA A 498 16.27 0.17 -26.60
CA ALA A 498 15.13 0.55 -27.42
C ALA A 498 14.01 1.20 -26.58
N TYR A 499 13.77 0.68 -25.37
CA TYR A 499 12.83 1.29 -24.41
C TYR A 499 13.29 2.65 -23.87
N ARG A 500 14.58 2.98 -23.94
CA ARG A 500 15.07 4.30 -23.51
C ARG A 500 15.06 5.31 -24.66
N ALA A 501 15.36 4.87 -25.88
CA ALA A 501 15.40 5.75 -27.05
C ALA A 501 14.06 6.42 -27.35
N ALA A 502 12.95 5.76 -27.02
CA ALA A 502 11.60 6.34 -27.09
C ALA A 502 11.43 7.61 -26.23
N ALA A 503 12.21 7.76 -25.14
CA ALA A 503 12.15 8.93 -24.26
C ALA A 503 12.88 10.16 -24.84
N GLU A 504 13.89 9.95 -25.69
CA GLU A 504 14.86 10.99 -26.08
C GLU A 504 14.62 11.56 -27.49
N ARG A 505 13.91 10.83 -28.36
CA ARG A 505 13.50 11.30 -29.69
C ARG A 505 12.72 12.63 -29.72
N PRO A 506 11.83 12.94 -28.76
CA PRO A 506 11.17 14.25 -28.73
C PRO A 506 12.14 15.40 -28.45
N ARG A 507 13.24 15.15 -27.72
CA ARG A 507 14.20 16.19 -27.30
C ARG A 507 15.30 16.46 -28.32
N ALA A 508 15.64 15.49 -29.16
CA ALA A 508 16.71 15.61 -30.16
C ALA A 508 16.30 16.40 -31.42
N ALA A 509 15.01 16.74 -31.58
CA ALA A 509 14.51 17.57 -32.68
C ALA A 509 14.54 19.09 -32.38
N ALA A 510 15.19 19.50 -31.29
CA ALA A 510 15.32 20.89 -30.84
C ALA A 510 16.66 21.52 -31.24
#